data_AF-A0ABD4TA47-F1
#
_entry.id   AF-A0ABD4TA47-F1
#
_cell.length_a   1.000
_cell.length_b   1.000
_cell.length_c   1.000
_cell.angle_alpha   90.00
_cell.angle_beta   90.00
_cell.angle_gamma   90.00
#
_symmetry.space_group_name_H-M   'P 1'
#
loop_
_entity.id
_entity.type
_entity.pdbx_description
1 polymer ?
#
loop_
_entity_poly.entity_id
_entity_poly.type
_entity_poly.pdbx_seq_one_letter_code
_entity_poly.pdbx_strand_id
1 'polypeptide(L)'
;MTAALVILAFIAGTGVDYLLAAQGEPATAGVACPERITSRDALTVALHDPEVVGLLGNKSIDTIVFSKGSYPERNVNYTQILFRLGDPDPDDRMTASMIVVQVNESCMVSSVYKTYPSYIPDTPPET
;
A
#
# COMPACT_ATOMS: atom_id res chain seq x y z
N MET A 1 -0.45 -14.23 -49.43
CA MET A 1 -0.58 -14.17 -47.95
C MET A 1 0.63 -13.42 -47.44
N THR A 2 0.39 -12.33 -46.70
CA THR A 2 1.33 -11.26 -46.40
C THR A 2 2.35 -11.65 -45.33
N ALA A 3 3.54 -11.09 -45.50
CA ALA A 3 4.81 -11.42 -44.86
C ALA A 3 4.89 -11.15 -43.35
N ALA A 4 5.78 -11.91 -42.72
CA ALA A 4 6.20 -11.88 -41.33
C ALA A 4 6.98 -10.62 -40.92
N LEU A 5 7.05 -10.35 -39.62
CA LEU A 5 8.15 -9.59 -39.02
C LEU A 5 8.34 -9.98 -37.55
N VAL A 6 9.40 -10.75 -37.29
CA VAL A 6 9.98 -11.01 -35.97
C VAL A 6 10.93 -9.85 -35.69
N ILE A 7 10.75 -9.13 -34.58
CA ILE A 7 11.68 -8.07 -34.17
C ILE A 7 12.43 -8.54 -32.92
N LEU A 8 13.64 -9.04 -33.15
CA LEU A 8 14.68 -9.23 -32.14
C LEU A 8 15.58 -7.99 -32.18
N ALA A 9 15.68 -7.24 -31.09
CA ALA A 9 16.60 -6.12 -30.98
C ALA A 9 17.70 -6.45 -29.96
N PHE A 10 18.90 -6.74 -30.48
CA PHE A 10 20.16 -6.73 -29.72
C PHE A 10 20.62 -5.27 -29.58
N ILE A 11 20.91 -4.81 -28.36
CA ILE A 11 21.59 -3.53 -28.14
C ILE A 11 22.98 -3.81 -27.60
N ALA A 12 23.99 -3.64 -28.46
CA ALA A 12 25.38 -3.48 -28.08
C ALA A 12 25.83 -2.10 -28.58
N GLY A 13 26.18 -1.20 -27.66
CA GLY A 13 26.63 0.14 -27.99
C GLY A 13 26.86 0.98 -26.74
N THR A 14 28.11 0.99 -26.28
CA THR A 14 28.65 1.82 -25.20
C THR A 14 28.62 3.31 -25.56
N GLY A 15 28.06 4.14 -24.69
CA GLY A 15 28.12 5.59 -24.79
C GLY A 15 27.57 6.23 -23.52
N VAL A 16 28.45 6.77 -22.69
CA VAL A 16 28.10 7.59 -21.52
C VAL A 16 27.47 8.87 -22.02
N ASP A 17 26.19 9.06 -21.75
CA ASP A 17 25.58 10.37 -21.56
C ASP A 17 24.34 10.18 -20.67
N TYR A 18 24.55 10.40 -19.37
CA TYR A 18 23.49 10.56 -18.38
C TYR A 18 22.71 11.82 -18.72
N LEU A 19 21.72 11.75 -19.60
CA LEU A 19 20.64 12.74 -19.75
C LEU A 19 19.54 12.17 -20.68
N LEU A 20 18.83 11.15 -20.20
CA LEU A 20 17.54 10.74 -20.78
C LEU A 20 16.43 11.00 -19.76
N ALA A 21 15.99 12.25 -19.71
CA ALA A 21 14.62 12.56 -19.33
C ALA A 21 13.73 12.13 -20.52
N ALA A 22 13.22 10.91 -20.47
CA ALA A 22 12.18 10.40 -21.36
C ALA A 22 11.34 9.40 -20.55
N GLN A 23 10.21 9.85 -20.02
CA GLN A 23 8.92 9.68 -20.68
C GLN A 23 8.62 8.19 -20.95
N GLY A 24 7.88 7.61 -20.03
CA GLY A 24 7.45 6.22 -20.14
C GLY A 24 6.72 5.64 -18.93
N GLU A 25 6.54 6.39 -17.84
CA GLU A 25 5.48 6.05 -16.90
C GLU A 25 4.18 6.64 -17.45
N PRO A 26 3.06 5.90 -17.52
CA PRO A 26 1.78 6.58 -17.60
C PRO A 26 1.70 7.42 -16.33
N ALA A 27 1.99 8.71 -16.45
CA ALA A 27 1.57 9.68 -15.47
C ALA A 27 0.07 9.43 -15.33
N THR A 28 -0.33 8.78 -14.24
CA THR A 28 -1.71 8.68 -13.83
C THR A 28 -2.19 10.12 -13.88
N ALA A 29 -2.98 10.44 -14.91
CA ALA A 29 -3.40 11.80 -15.20
C ALA A 29 -3.78 12.43 -13.87
N GLY A 30 -3.04 13.46 -13.43
CA GLY A 30 -3.07 13.92 -12.04
C GLY A 30 -4.51 14.12 -11.59
N VAL A 31 -5.07 13.09 -10.94
CA VAL A 31 -6.46 13.11 -10.55
C VAL A 31 -6.48 14.03 -9.35
N ALA A 32 -7.00 15.24 -9.56
CA ALA A 32 -7.25 16.14 -8.46
C ALA A 32 -8.05 15.39 -7.39
N CYS A 33 -7.61 15.47 -6.14
CA CYS A 33 -8.29 14.78 -5.05
C CYS A 33 -9.76 15.20 -5.05
N PRO A 34 -10.71 14.24 -5.08
CA PRO A 34 -12.12 14.58 -5.07
C PRO A 34 -12.49 15.31 -3.78
N GLU A 35 -13.51 16.16 -3.83
CA GLU A 35 -14.03 16.89 -2.65
C GLU A 35 -14.47 15.93 -1.52
N ARG A 36 -14.85 14.70 -1.88
CA ARG A 36 -15.17 13.64 -0.92
C ARG A 36 -14.47 12.36 -1.31
N ILE A 37 -13.62 11.85 -0.42
CA ILE A 37 -12.89 10.60 -0.65
C ILE A 37 -13.79 9.41 -0.33
N THR A 38 -14.03 8.57 -1.35
CA THR A 38 -14.66 7.26 -1.15
C THR A 38 -13.64 6.23 -0.68
N SER A 39 -14.12 5.08 -0.15
CA SER A 39 -13.23 3.98 0.23
C SER A 39 -12.37 3.47 -0.95
N ARG A 40 -12.91 3.52 -2.18
CA ARG A 40 -12.17 3.14 -3.39
C ARG A 40 -11.05 4.13 -3.69
N ASP A 41 -11.32 5.42 -3.55
CA ASP A 41 -10.31 6.45 -3.79
C ASP A 41 -9.21 6.36 -2.74
N ALA A 42 -9.56 6.16 -1.47
CA ALA A 42 -8.60 5.93 -0.39
C ALA A 42 -7.73 4.69 -0.66
N LEU A 43 -8.33 3.56 -1.09
CA LEU A 43 -7.56 2.36 -1.45
C LEU A 43 -6.63 2.62 -2.63
N THR A 44 -7.09 3.38 -3.62
CA THR A 44 -6.29 3.72 -4.79
C THR A 44 -5.07 4.55 -4.38
N VAL A 45 -5.28 5.59 -3.55
CA VAL A 45 -4.19 6.41 -2.99
C VAL A 45 -3.21 5.54 -2.19
N ALA A 46 -3.72 4.70 -1.30
CA ALA A 46 -2.88 3.82 -0.48
C ALA A 46 -2.02 2.87 -1.33
N LEU A 47 -2.57 2.28 -2.39
CA LEU A 47 -1.82 1.35 -3.25
C LEU A 47 -0.83 2.04 -4.20
N HIS A 48 -0.88 3.36 -4.34
CA HIS A 48 0.15 4.13 -5.05
C HIS A 48 1.27 4.61 -4.12
N ASP A 49 1.09 4.53 -2.81
CA ASP A 49 2.09 4.93 -1.85
C ASP A 49 3.18 3.85 -1.70
N PRO A 50 4.46 4.19 -1.91
CA PRO A 50 5.54 3.20 -1.91
C PRO A 50 5.78 2.58 -0.53
N GLU A 51 5.48 3.29 0.57
CA GLU A 51 5.62 2.74 1.93
C GLU A 51 4.54 1.69 2.19
N VAL A 52 3.31 1.96 1.76
CA VAL A 52 2.20 1.00 1.83
C VAL A 52 2.49 -0.23 0.98
N VAL A 53 2.90 -0.05 -0.28
CA VAL A 53 3.26 -1.16 -1.17
C VAL A 53 4.45 -1.94 -0.62
N GLY A 54 5.45 -1.26 -0.06
CA GLY A 54 6.60 -1.90 0.59
C GLY A 54 6.20 -2.76 1.79
N LEU A 55 5.29 -2.27 2.63
CA LEU A 55 4.81 -3.00 3.82
C LEU A 55 3.92 -4.20 3.46
N LEU A 56 3.05 -4.04 2.44
CA LEU A 56 2.24 -5.13 1.90
C LEU A 56 3.12 -6.18 1.21
N GLY A 57 4.11 -5.75 0.43
CA GLY A 57 5.04 -6.62 -0.28
C GLY A 57 4.33 -7.67 -1.13
N ASN A 58 4.71 -8.93 -0.97
CA ASN A 58 4.12 -10.10 -1.62
C ASN A 58 3.15 -10.87 -0.71
N LYS A 59 2.69 -10.26 0.39
CA LYS A 59 1.82 -10.94 1.37
C LYS A 59 0.44 -11.20 0.76
N SER A 60 -0.14 -12.35 1.08
CA SER A 60 -1.53 -12.62 0.74
C SER A 60 -2.44 -11.74 1.60
N ILE A 61 -3.43 -11.12 0.98
CA ILE A 61 -4.45 -10.34 1.67
C ILE A 61 -5.73 -11.17 1.70
N ASP A 62 -6.22 -11.46 2.91
CA ASP A 62 -7.47 -12.17 3.12
C ASP A 62 -8.66 -11.22 3.02
N THR A 63 -8.62 -10.13 3.81
CA THR A 63 -9.72 -9.18 3.92
C THR A 63 -9.22 -7.75 3.98
N ILE A 64 -9.96 -6.83 3.34
CA ILE A 64 -9.77 -5.38 3.45
C ILE A 64 -10.99 -4.77 4.13
N VAL A 65 -10.78 -4.00 5.20
CA VAL A 65 -11.84 -3.32 5.96
C VAL A 65 -11.64 -1.82 5.90
N PHE A 66 -12.73 -1.08 5.75
CA PHE A 66 -12.73 0.37 5.73
C PHE A 66 -13.49 0.94 6.92
N SER A 67 -12.94 1.99 7.53
CA SER A 67 -13.65 2.80 8.51
C SER A 67 -13.31 4.28 8.32
N LYS A 68 -14.17 5.15 8.83
CA LYS A 68 -13.90 6.59 8.91
C LYS A 68 -13.42 6.93 10.32
N GLY A 69 -12.47 7.85 10.42
CA GLY A 69 -11.91 8.32 11.68
C GLY A 69 -11.59 9.81 11.62
N SER A 70 -11.33 10.39 12.79
CA SER A 70 -10.98 11.81 12.92
C SER A 70 -10.00 12.01 14.07
N TYR A 71 -9.02 12.88 13.88
CA TYR A 71 -8.19 13.43 14.95
C TYR A 71 -8.75 14.79 15.36
N PRO A 72 -9.54 14.87 16.45
CA PRO A 72 -10.24 16.11 16.82
C PRO A 72 -9.26 17.24 17.16
N GLU A 73 -8.09 16.93 17.73
CA GLU A 73 -7.08 17.93 18.09
C GLU A 73 -6.44 18.58 16.87
N ARG A 74 -6.45 17.88 15.72
CA ARG A 74 -5.85 18.35 14.46
C ARG A 74 -6.89 18.78 13.44
N ASN A 75 -8.18 18.61 13.75
CA ASN A 75 -9.29 18.82 12.82
C ASN A 75 -9.08 18.08 11.47
N VAL A 76 -8.52 16.86 11.53
CA VAL A 76 -8.24 16.03 10.35
C VAL A 76 -9.16 14.82 10.35
N ASN A 77 -9.90 14.64 9.25
CA ASN A 77 -10.65 13.42 8.97
C ASN A 77 -9.83 12.49 8.07
N TYR A 78 -10.02 11.19 8.25
CA TYR A 78 -9.34 10.18 7.45
C TYR A 78 -10.22 8.96 7.19
N THR A 79 -9.89 8.26 6.13
CA THR A 79 -10.35 6.89 5.87
C THR A 79 -9.25 5.94 6.33
N GLN A 80 -9.58 5.05 7.25
CA GLN A 80 -8.71 3.97 7.66
C GLN A 80 -8.99 2.74 6.81
N ILE A 81 -7.91 2.13 6.33
CA ILE A 81 -7.90 0.90 5.56
C ILE A 81 -7.12 -0.11 6.38
N LEU A 82 -7.74 -1.25 6.65
CA LEU A 82 -7.14 -2.33 7.40
C LEU A 82 -7.01 -3.54 6.49
N PHE A 83 -5.78 -4.00 6.31
CA PHE A 83 -5.44 -5.19 5.54
C PHE A 83 -5.17 -6.35 6.50
N ARG A 84 -6.01 -7.39 6.44
CA ARG A 84 -5.79 -8.67 7.12
C ARG A 84 -5.00 -9.59 6.20
N LEU A 85 -3.92 -10.15 6.73
CA LEU A 85 -3.05 -11.05 5.96
C LEU A 85 -3.67 -12.47 5.94
N GLY A 86 -3.60 -13.13 4.79
CA GLY A 86 -4.06 -14.51 4.63
C GLY A 86 -3.06 -15.57 5.08
N ASP A 87 -1.81 -15.16 5.32
CA ASP A 87 -0.77 -15.98 5.92
C ASP A 87 -0.23 -15.25 7.16
N PRO A 88 -0.96 -15.34 8.29
CA PRO A 88 -0.55 -14.70 9.52
C PRO A 88 0.73 -15.35 10.07
N ASP A 89 1.56 -14.55 10.74
CA ASP A 89 2.78 -15.05 11.37
C ASP A 89 2.40 -16.12 12.41
N PRO A 90 2.98 -17.34 12.37
CA PRO A 90 2.66 -18.38 13.34
C PRO A 90 3.03 -18.00 14.78
N ASP A 91 3.92 -17.00 14.98
CA ASP A 91 4.26 -16.47 16.29
C ASP A 91 3.20 -15.50 16.83
N ASP A 92 2.24 -15.05 16.01
CA ASP A 92 1.13 -14.20 16.44
C ASP A 92 0.10 -15.03 17.25
N ARG A 93 0.23 -15.02 18.57
CA ARG A 93 -0.52 -15.94 19.45
C ARG A 93 -2.03 -15.73 19.52
N MET A 94 -2.53 -14.49 19.47
CA MET A 94 -3.97 -14.21 19.68
C MET A 94 -4.66 -13.56 18.50
N THR A 95 -4.06 -12.51 17.96
CA THR A 95 -4.59 -11.79 16.82
C THR A 95 -3.47 -11.60 15.83
N ALA A 96 -3.69 -12.08 14.62
CA ALA A 96 -2.79 -11.83 13.51
C ALA A 96 -2.55 -10.32 13.36
N SER A 97 -1.29 -9.98 13.11
CA SER A 97 -0.89 -8.64 12.78
C SER A 97 -1.62 -8.16 11.53
N MET A 98 -2.05 -6.90 11.54
CA MET A 98 -2.74 -6.26 10.43
C MET A 98 -1.91 -5.07 9.95
N ILE A 99 -2.03 -4.73 8.67
CA ILE A 99 -1.48 -3.48 8.15
C ILE A 99 -2.59 -2.44 8.15
N VAL A 100 -2.34 -1.31 8.80
CA VAL A 100 -3.28 -0.19 8.90
C VAL A 100 -2.71 0.97 8.12
N VAL A 101 -3.54 1.54 7.24
CA VAL A 101 -3.23 2.72 6.46
C VAL A 101 -4.31 3.76 6.72
N GLN A 102 -3.91 5.02 6.88
CA GLN A 102 -4.83 6.14 6.99
C GLN A 102 -4.60 7.09 5.84
N VAL A 103 -5.69 7.43 5.13
CA VAL A 103 -5.69 8.39 4.04
C VAL A 103 -6.55 9.58 4.44
N ASN A 104 -5.97 10.78 4.46
CA ASN A 104 -6.68 12.00 4.80
C ASN A 104 -7.52 12.52 3.62
N GLU A 105 -8.40 13.49 3.88
CA GLU A 105 -9.26 14.13 2.85
C GLU A 105 -8.49 14.92 1.77
N SER A 106 -7.16 15.03 1.86
CA SER A 106 -6.29 15.61 0.82
C SER A 106 -5.66 14.55 -0.08
N CYS A 107 -6.14 13.29 -0.04
CA CYS A 107 -5.60 12.16 -0.79
C CYS A 107 -4.13 11.88 -0.49
N MET A 108 -3.71 12.08 0.77
CA MET A 108 -2.38 11.71 1.24
C MET A 108 -2.46 10.58 2.25
N VAL A 109 -1.52 9.65 2.18
CA VAL A 109 -1.27 8.69 3.25
C VAL A 109 -0.72 9.46 4.45
N SER A 110 -1.48 9.52 5.54
CA SER A 110 -1.08 10.21 6.77
C SER A 110 -0.38 9.29 7.77
N SER A 111 -0.58 7.98 7.65
CA SER A 111 0.05 6.97 8.50
C SER A 111 -0.06 5.60 7.85
N VAL A 112 0.99 4.79 8.01
CA VAL A 112 1.02 3.37 7.69
C VAL A 112 1.80 2.63 8.77
N TYR A 113 1.25 1.52 9.28
CA TYR A 113 1.93 0.71 10.30
C TYR A 113 1.38 -0.71 10.35
N LYS A 114 2.21 -1.63 10.85
CA LYS A 114 1.80 -2.99 11.23
C LYS A 114 1.35 -2.97 12.70
N THR A 115 0.19 -3.53 13.01
CA THR A 115 -0.24 -3.70 14.40
C THR A 115 0.58 -4.79 15.06
N TYR A 116 0.93 -4.60 16.33
CA TYR A 116 1.48 -5.70 17.13
C TYR A 116 0.42 -6.79 17.36
N PRO A 117 0.81 -8.07 17.36
CA PRO A 117 -0.08 -9.12 17.83
C PRO A 117 -0.39 -8.90 19.31
N SER A 118 -1.63 -9.18 19.71
CA SER A 118 -1.99 -9.19 21.13
C SER A 118 -1.28 -10.37 21.82
N TYR A 119 -0.60 -10.10 22.93
CA TYR A 119 0.02 -11.09 23.80
C TYR A 119 -0.66 -11.07 25.16
N ILE A 120 -1.31 -12.17 25.55
CA ILE A 120 -1.61 -12.43 26.96
C ILE A 120 -0.45 -13.32 27.46
N PRO A 121 0.31 -12.87 28.48
CA PRO A 121 1.33 -13.70 29.07
C PRO A 121 0.73 -15.00 29.58
N ASP A 122 1.38 -16.12 29.26
CA ASP A 122 1.10 -17.38 29.94
C ASP A 122 1.20 -17.12 31.45
N THR A 123 0.13 -17.42 32.20
CA THR A 123 0.14 -17.33 33.66
C THR A 123 1.36 -18.09 34.18
N PRO A 124 2.21 -17.49 35.03
CA PRO A 124 3.35 -18.20 35.57
C PRO A 124 2.86 -19.47 36.27
N PRO A 125 3.62 -20.58 36.19
CA PRO A 125 3.25 -21.80 36.90
C PRO A 125 3.10 -21.47 38.38
N GLU A 126 1.98 -21.89 38.99
CA GLU A 126 1.80 -21.83 40.44
C GLU A 126 3.00 -22.55 41.08
N THR A 127 3.77 -21.80 41.87
CA THR A 127 4.88 -22.32 42.70
C THR A 127 4.35 -23.02 43.95
#